data_AF-A0A6F9A3Z9-F1
#
_entry.id   AF-A0A6F9A3Z9-F1
#
_cell.length_a   1.000
_cell.length_b   1.000
_cell.length_c   1.000
_cell.angle_alpha   90.00
_cell.angle_beta   90.00
_cell.angle_gamma   90.00
#
_symmetry.space_group_name_H-M   'P 1'
#
loop_
_entity.id
_entity.type
_entity.pdbx_description
1 polymer ?
#
loop_
_entity_poly.entity_id
_entity_poly.type
_entity_poly.pdbx_seq_one_letter_code
_entity_poly.pdbx_strand_id
1 'polypeptide(L)'
;MEAGTESGRKLRSICRTMYDENEDFSDVEEIANVRGFNLEEKLVSDSYNTHFVQLMDGKDFTYEYVQREALQTPLIFKARDGLGIRMPDPEFTVSEIKGLVGSRRAVDVMDVSTQKGSEMSMAQFVRYYETPEKERDKLFNVISLEFSHTKLENLIKRPTVVDLVDWVDNMWPLKLKRRQTEATNVISEMKYPKVQKYCLMSVKGCYTDFHIDFGGTSVWYHVFKGGKVFWLVPPTPHNLALYEDWVLSGKQNDIFLGDRADGCQRVELKQGYTFFIPSGWIHAVYTPEDTLVFGGNILHSFNIPMQLSIYEIENRTKVNSKFRYPFYHEMCWYVLERYVHCLTKRSHLTPEFRREPLLIDLETKMSTESPSSDSRSQDMDEEDSCETQQGRGEQGDRSAFDDPCSPDNRKGNPSGPQHLKAALSNDSEDSCIPTSTQPPEFPKTPFASPVSESQSKWTHLTEFELKGLKALVEKLEALPENKKCVPDGIKDPQALLDDMKVVLKEHEDDDPKMAATGVPVVFWPKKSAK
;
A
#
# COMPACT_ATOMS: atom_id res chain seq x y z
N MET A 1 -36.68 -59.35 62.42
CA MET A 1 -35.36 -59.20 61.77
C MET A 1 -35.56 -58.44 60.48
N GLU A 2 -34.54 -57.69 60.08
CA GLU A 2 -34.29 -56.94 58.83
C GLU A 2 -35.42 -56.79 57.79
N ALA A 3 -35.67 -55.54 57.40
CA ALA A 3 -36.54 -55.20 56.29
C ALA A 3 -35.74 -55.02 54.99
N GLY A 4 -36.15 -55.70 53.93
CA GLY A 4 -35.67 -55.43 52.56
C GLY A 4 -36.63 -54.47 51.85
N THR A 5 -36.16 -53.28 51.49
CA THR A 5 -36.92 -52.27 50.75
C THR A 5 -36.29 -51.97 49.39
N GLU A 6 -37.14 -51.78 48.38
CA GLU A 6 -36.72 -51.30 47.07
C GLU A 6 -36.11 -49.89 47.17
N SER A 7 -35.12 -49.59 46.32
CA SER A 7 -34.54 -48.25 46.23
C SER A 7 -34.27 -47.84 44.79
N GLY A 8 -34.71 -46.63 44.44
CA GLY A 8 -34.89 -46.20 43.06
C GLY A 8 -33.61 -45.88 42.28
N ARG A 9 -33.77 -45.76 40.96
CA ARG A 9 -32.74 -45.32 40.02
C ARG A 9 -32.25 -43.91 40.37
N LYS A 10 -31.04 -43.79 40.91
CA LYS A 10 -30.29 -42.52 40.94
C LYS A 10 -29.34 -42.43 39.74
N LEU A 11 -29.47 -41.37 38.95
CA LEU A 11 -28.47 -40.98 37.95
C LEU A 11 -27.16 -40.63 38.66
N ARG A 12 -26.02 -41.07 38.10
CA ARG A 12 -24.70 -40.68 38.64
C ARG A 12 -24.37 -39.26 38.18
N SER A 13 -23.91 -38.43 39.12
CA SER A 13 -23.32 -37.14 38.78
C SER A 13 -22.02 -37.37 38.01
N ILE A 14 -21.87 -36.73 36.85
CA ILE A 14 -20.60 -36.65 36.14
C ILE A 14 -19.89 -35.40 36.66
N CYS A 15 -18.76 -35.59 37.34
CA CYS A 15 -17.94 -34.47 37.79
C CYS A 15 -17.29 -33.79 36.57
N ARG A 16 -17.17 -32.46 36.59
CA ARG A 16 -16.35 -31.74 35.61
C ARG A 16 -14.89 -31.94 35.95
N THR A 17 -14.15 -32.67 35.13
CA THR A 17 -12.70 -32.61 35.13
C THR A 17 -12.28 -31.21 34.69
N MET A 18 -11.51 -30.52 35.55
CA MET A 18 -10.75 -29.34 35.14
C MET A 18 -9.52 -29.86 34.39
N TYR A 19 -9.16 -29.25 33.27
CA TYR A 19 -7.89 -29.56 32.60
C TYR A 19 -6.74 -28.91 33.37
N ASP A 20 -5.63 -29.63 33.50
CA ASP A 20 -4.37 -29.14 34.08
C ASP A 20 -3.50 -28.58 32.94
N GLU A 21 -2.89 -27.42 33.12
CA GLU A 21 -2.23 -26.66 32.03
C GLU A 21 -0.78 -27.14 31.75
N ASN A 22 -0.48 -28.42 32.02
CA ASN A 22 0.88 -28.96 32.11
C ASN A 22 1.11 -30.30 31.38
N GLU A 23 0.32 -30.63 30.37
CA GLU A 23 0.66 -31.70 29.41
C GLU A 23 1.40 -31.11 28.18
N ASP A 24 2.51 -31.73 27.80
CA ASP A 24 3.36 -31.28 26.69
C ASP A 24 2.81 -31.80 25.34
N PHE A 25 2.16 -30.92 24.58
CA PHE A 25 1.48 -31.26 23.32
C PHE A 25 2.39 -31.24 22.08
N SER A 26 3.71 -31.03 22.24
CA SER A 26 4.66 -30.86 21.14
C SER A 26 4.63 -32.01 20.11
N ASP A 27 4.68 -33.27 20.57
CA ASP A 27 4.63 -34.48 19.73
C ASP A 27 3.31 -34.65 18.94
N VAL A 28 2.24 -33.93 19.29
CA VAL A 28 0.91 -34.06 18.66
C VAL A 28 0.66 -32.98 17.60
N GLU A 29 1.23 -31.77 17.73
CA GLU A 29 1.13 -30.74 16.67
C GLU A 29 1.92 -31.11 15.40
N GLU A 30 3.04 -31.85 15.49
CA GLU A 30 3.83 -32.22 14.30
C GLU A 30 3.05 -33.14 13.34
N ILE A 31 2.22 -34.04 13.86
CA ILE A 31 1.44 -35.00 13.07
C ILE A 31 0.28 -34.31 12.31
N ALA A 32 -0.12 -33.11 12.73
CA ALA A 32 -1.34 -32.44 12.27
C ALA A 32 -1.19 -31.57 11.00
N ASN A 33 0.02 -31.34 10.47
CA ASN A 33 0.29 -30.34 9.42
C ASN A 33 0.41 -30.91 7.98
N VAL A 34 -0.17 -32.08 7.71
CA VAL A 34 -0.29 -32.61 6.34
C VAL A 34 -1.51 -32.01 5.66
N ARG A 35 -1.32 -31.24 4.58
CA ARG A 35 -2.44 -30.72 3.77
C ARG A 35 -3.22 -31.87 3.13
N GLY A 36 -4.55 -31.82 3.21
CA GLY A 36 -5.44 -32.81 2.60
C GLY A 36 -5.47 -32.79 1.06
N PHE A 37 -4.85 -31.78 0.44
CA PHE A 37 -4.68 -31.68 -1.01
C PHE A 37 -3.19 -31.66 -1.41
N ASN A 38 -2.87 -32.33 -2.52
CA ASN A 38 -1.53 -32.31 -3.11
C ASN A 38 -1.33 -31.04 -3.96
N LEU A 39 -0.45 -30.12 -3.54
CA LEU A 39 -0.22 -28.87 -4.28
C LEU A 39 0.46 -29.07 -5.64
N GLU A 40 1.34 -30.07 -5.78
CA GLU A 40 2.03 -30.35 -7.05
C GLU A 40 1.04 -30.79 -8.14
N GLU A 41 -0.01 -31.53 -7.76
CA GLU A 41 -1.15 -31.82 -8.62
C GLU A 41 -1.84 -30.54 -9.10
N LYS A 42 -2.08 -29.58 -8.19
CA LYS A 42 -2.72 -28.29 -8.52
C LYS A 42 -1.82 -27.40 -9.40
N LEU A 43 -0.50 -27.59 -9.34
CA LEU A 43 0.50 -26.88 -10.16
C LEU A 43 0.58 -27.43 -11.59
N VAL A 44 0.34 -28.73 -11.80
CA VAL A 44 0.40 -29.34 -13.16
C VAL A 44 -0.97 -29.52 -13.82
N SER A 45 -2.08 -29.62 -13.06
CA SER A 45 -3.41 -29.92 -13.62
C SER A 45 -3.88 -28.92 -14.68
N ASP A 46 -4.45 -29.40 -15.78
CA ASP A 46 -5.07 -28.56 -16.81
C ASP A 46 -6.52 -28.13 -16.47
N SER A 47 -7.01 -28.38 -15.24
CA SER A 47 -8.38 -28.04 -14.81
C SER A 47 -8.63 -26.54 -14.65
N TYR A 48 -7.62 -25.75 -14.29
CA TYR A 48 -7.77 -24.32 -13.99
C TYR A 48 -7.60 -23.45 -15.25
N ASN A 49 -8.37 -23.78 -16.28
CA ASN A 49 -8.17 -23.31 -17.66
C ASN A 49 -9.12 -22.18 -18.09
N THR A 50 -9.89 -21.57 -17.19
CA THR A 50 -10.74 -20.41 -17.53
C THR A 50 -9.88 -19.20 -17.93
N HIS A 51 -10.48 -18.21 -18.58
CA HIS A 51 -9.77 -17.04 -19.11
C HIS A 51 -10.40 -15.75 -18.58
N PHE A 52 -9.90 -15.31 -17.43
CA PHE A 52 -10.31 -14.07 -16.75
C PHE A 52 -9.29 -12.94 -16.92
N VAL A 53 -7.99 -13.26 -16.93
CA VAL A 53 -6.93 -12.25 -17.05
C VAL A 53 -6.88 -11.65 -18.45
N GLN A 54 -6.97 -10.32 -18.52
CA GLN A 54 -6.70 -9.55 -19.73
C GLN A 54 -5.21 -9.20 -19.81
N LEU A 55 -4.60 -9.40 -20.99
CA LEU A 55 -3.29 -8.83 -21.31
C LEU A 55 -3.46 -7.39 -21.80
N MET A 56 -2.61 -6.48 -21.31
CA MET A 56 -2.69 -5.06 -21.64
C MET A 56 -1.29 -4.44 -21.81
N ASP A 57 -1.18 -3.42 -22.65
CA ASP A 57 0.00 -2.55 -22.75
C ASP A 57 -0.15 -1.40 -21.75
N GLY A 58 0.93 -1.05 -21.04
CA GLY A 58 0.88 -0.07 -19.96
C GLY A 58 0.49 1.34 -20.40
N LYS A 59 0.54 1.65 -21.71
CA LYS A 59 0.04 2.91 -22.28
C LYS A 59 -1.50 3.01 -22.29
N ASP A 60 -2.17 1.86 -22.38
CA ASP A 60 -3.63 1.77 -22.52
C ASP A 60 -4.33 1.78 -21.15
N PHE A 61 -3.57 1.47 -20.09
CA PHE A 61 -3.98 1.63 -18.69
C PHE A 61 -4.02 3.12 -18.31
N THR A 62 -5.20 3.70 -18.45
CA THR A 62 -5.47 5.13 -18.25
C THR A 62 -6.60 5.36 -17.24
N TYR A 63 -6.80 6.61 -16.78
CA TYR A 63 -7.97 6.92 -15.93
C TYR A 63 -9.29 6.77 -16.71
N GLU A 64 -9.28 6.98 -18.03
CA GLU A 64 -10.45 6.75 -18.89
C GLU A 64 -10.81 5.26 -18.94
N TYR A 65 -9.82 4.37 -19.03
CA TYR A 65 -10.03 2.92 -18.89
C TYR A 65 -10.71 2.57 -17.55
N VAL A 66 -10.30 3.21 -16.44
CA VAL A 66 -10.94 3.00 -15.13
C VAL A 66 -12.39 3.47 -15.13
N GLN A 67 -12.69 4.63 -15.72
CA GLN A 67 -14.06 5.14 -15.81
C GLN A 67 -14.97 4.26 -16.68
N ARG A 68 -14.41 3.55 -17.68
CA ARG A 68 -15.15 2.65 -18.58
C ARG A 68 -15.34 1.24 -18.01
N GLU A 69 -14.28 0.63 -17.50
CA GLU A 69 -14.23 -0.79 -17.13
C GLU A 69 -14.20 -1.04 -15.61
N ALA A 70 -14.27 0.03 -14.80
CA ALA A 70 -14.35 0.01 -13.33
C ALA A 70 -13.27 -0.81 -12.59
N LEU A 71 -12.15 -1.09 -13.27
CA LEU A 71 -11.09 -2.00 -12.82
C LEU A 71 -11.59 -3.41 -12.45
N GLN A 72 -12.67 -3.92 -13.07
CA GLN A 72 -13.29 -5.20 -12.64
C GLN A 72 -12.55 -6.48 -13.11
N THR A 73 -11.69 -6.36 -14.12
CA THR A 73 -10.96 -7.47 -14.77
C THR A 73 -9.49 -7.51 -14.29
N PRO A 74 -8.92 -8.67 -13.94
CA PRO A 74 -7.50 -8.78 -13.61
C PRO A 74 -6.60 -8.53 -14.83
N LEU A 75 -5.55 -7.71 -14.67
CA LEU A 75 -4.73 -7.21 -15.79
C LEU A 75 -3.27 -7.63 -15.66
N ILE A 76 -2.68 -8.25 -16.70
CA ILE A 76 -1.23 -8.47 -16.80
C ILE A 76 -0.61 -7.56 -17.85
N PHE A 77 0.39 -6.82 -17.40
CA PHE A 77 1.30 -6.02 -18.20
C PHE A 77 2.63 -6.77 -18.31
N LYS A 78 2.97 -7.25 -19.51
CA LYS A 78 4.22 -8.00 -19.76
C LYS A 78 5.47 -7.11 -19.80
N ALA A 79 5.29 -5.80 -20.00
CA ALA A 79 6.33 -4.79 -19.99
C ALA A 79 5.96 -3.67 -19.00
N ARG A 80 6.98 -2.94 -18.53
CA ARG A 80 6.81 -1.81 -17.58
C ARG A 80 6.47 -0.49 -18.25
N ASP A 81 6.61 -0.41 -19.57
CA ASP A 81 6.51 0.83 -20.33
C ASP A 81 5.05 1.32 -20.37
N GLY A 82 4.85 2.62 -20.48
CA GLY A 82 3.54 3.27 -20.34
C GLY A 82 3.03 3.38 -18.89
N LEU A 83 3.18 2.34 -18.05
CA LEU A 83 2.67 2.34 -16.66
C LEU A 83 3.23 3.48 -15.79
N GLY A 84 4.45 3.93 -16.08
CA GLY A 84 5.15 4.94 -15.27
C GLY A 84 5.53 4.45 -13.88
N ILE A 85 5.76 3.14 -13.72
CA ILE A 85 6.39 2.58 -12.52
C ILE A 85 7.88 2.93 -12.44
N ARG A 86 8.43 2.94 -11.22
CA ARG A 86 9.88 2.96 -10.98
C ARG A 86 10.24 1.86 -10.01
N MET A 87 11.34 1.17 -10.29
CA MET A 87 11.92 0.09 -9.50
C MET A 87 13.39 0.41 -9.22
N PRO A 88 14.04 -0.23 -8.22
CA PRO A 88 15.47 -0.09 -7.99
C PRO A 88 16.31 -0.71 -9.14
N ASP A 89 17.63 -0.59 -9.04
CA ASP A 89 18.58 -1.19 -9.98
C ASP A 89 18.37 -2.72 -10.11
N PRO A 90 18.51 -3.33 -11.29
CA PRO A 90 18.31 -4.78 -11.47
C PRO A 90 19.11 -5.68 -10.53
N GLU A 91 20.28 -5.27 -10.03
CA GLU A 91 21.07 -6.10 -9.10
C GLU A 91 20.52 -6.09 -7.66
N PHE A 92 19.61 -5.18 -7.33
CA PHE A 92 19.09 -4.94 -5.98
C PHE A 92 18.62 -6.20 -5.22
N THR A 93 18.96 -6.27 -3.93
CA THR A 93 18.92 -7.48 -3.10
C THR A 93 18.09 -7.33 -1.81
N VAL A 94 17.72 -8.47 -1.20
CA VAL A 94 17.13 -8.50 0.15
C VAL A 94 18.05 -7.90 1.23
N SER A 95 19.38 -7.99 1.03
CA SER A 95 20.36 -7.37 1.92
C SER A 95 20.31 -5.84 1.89
N GLU A 96 20.06 -5.23 0.73
CA GLU A 96 19.85 -3.78 0.61
C GLU A 96 18.50 -3.33 1.17
N ILE A 97 17.43 -4.14 1.01
CA ILE A 97 16.13 -3.88 1.64
C ILE A 97 16.30 -3.77 3.16
N LYS A 98 16.98 -4.74 3.79
CA LYS A 98 17.39 -4.69 5.21
C LYS A 98 18.17 -3.42 5.57
N GLY A 99 19.07 -2.95 4.69
CA GLY A 99 19.80 -1.69 4.87
C GLY A 99 18.93 -0.42 4.79
N LEU A 100 17.87 -0.44 3.97
CA LEU A 100 16.99 0.72 3.73
C LEU A 100 15.79 0.79 4.68
N VAL A 101 15.28 -0.34 5.17
CA VAL A 101 14.18 -0.43 6.17
C VAL A 101 14.67 -0.61 7.61
N GLY A 102 15.94 -0.95 7.81
CA GLY A 102 16.62 -1.08 9.10
C GLY A 102 16.73 -2.53 9.60
N SER A 103 17.94 -2.98 9.90
CA SER A 103 18.23 -4.39 10.25
C SER A 103 17.51 -4.94 11.49
N ARG A 104 17.21 -4.07 12.47
CA ARG A 104 16.47 -4.44 13.70
C ARG A 104 14.95 -4.31 13.56
N ARG A 105 14.43 -3.85 12.42
CA ARG A 105 12.98 -3.73 12.20
C ARG A 105 12.33 -5.11 12.30
N ALA A 106 11.28 -5.23 13.11
CA ALA A 106 10.43 -6.41 13.14
C ALA A 106 9.62 -6.53 11.83
N VAL A 107 9.45 -7.75 11.36
CA VAL A 107 8.64 -8.10 10.19
C VAL A 107 7.78 -9.33 10.53
N ASP A 108 6.51 -9.27 10.15
CA ASP A 108 5.59 -10.40 10.18
C ASP A 108 6.04 -11.46 9.15
N VAL A 109 6.17 -12.70 9.60
CA VAL A 109 6.61 -13.86 8.81
C VAL A 109 5.61 -14.99 8.96
N MET A 110 5.10 -15.49 7.84
CA MET A 110 4.21 -16.64 7.76
C MET A 110 5.04 -17.93 7.66
N ASP A 111 4.76 -18.91 8.53
CA ASP A 111 5.22 -20.29 8.35
C ASP A 111 4.28 -21.00 7.36
N VAL A 112 4.79 -21.36 6.17
CA VAL A 112 4.00 -21.89 5.06
C VAL A 112 3.41 -23.28 5.36
N SER A 113 3.95 -24.02 6.33
CA SER A 113 3.41 -25.32 6.72
C SER A 113 2.10 -25.19 7.48
N THR A 114 2.02 -24.25 8.41
CA THR A 114 0.87 -24.04 9.32
C THR A 114 -0.04 -22.88 8.92
N GLN A 115 0.41 -22.03 7.98
CA GLN A 115 -0.13 -20.69 7.68
C GLN A 115 -0.19 -19.73 8.91
N LYS A 116 0.38 -20.12 10.07
CA LYS A 116 0.44 -19.28 11.28
C LYS A 116 1.46 -18.15 11.09
N GLY A 117 1.15 -16.97 11.65
CA GLY A 117 2.05 -15.81 11.68
C GLY A 117 3.02 -15.83 12.86
N SER A 118 4.21 -15.29 12.65
CA SER A 118 5.29 -15.10 13.63
C SER A 118 5.98 -13.76 13.37
N GLU A 119 6.84 -13.28 14.27
CA GLU A 119 7.62 -12.06 14.06
C GLU A 119 9.12 -12.33 14.26
N MET A 120 9.96 -11.74 13.40
CA MET A 120 11.43 -11.74 13.55
C MET A 120 12.03 -10.43 13.02
N SER A 121 13.32 -10.17 13.26
CA SER A 121 13.99 -9.02 12.68
C SER A 121 14.34 -9.21 11.19
N MET A 122 14.38 -8.12 10.44
CA MET A 122 14.86 -8.09 9.05
C MET A 122 16.27 -8.69 8.89
N ALA A 123 17.14 -8.61 9.90
CA ALA A 123 18.44 -9.27 9.89
C ALA A 123 18.33 -10.81 9.96
N GLN A 124 17.43 -11.35 10.77
CA GLN A 124 17.16 -12.79 10.85
C GLN A 124 16.52 -13.30 9.55
N PHE A 125 15.49 -12.61 9.05
CA PHE A 125 14.81 -13.03 7.82
C PHE A 125 15.73 -13.01 6.61
N VAL A 126 16.57 -11.97 6.45
CA VAL A 126 17.54 -11.94 5.33
C VAL A 126 18.58 -13.03 5.45
N ARG A 127 19.10 -13.33 6.65
CA ARG A 127 20.01 -14.47 6.84
C ARG A 127 19.35 -15.79 6.43
N TYR A 128 18.09 -16.00 6.79
CA TYR A 128 17.30 -17.17 6.37
C TYR A 128 17.09 -17.22 4.85
N TYR A 129 16.78 -16.09 4.21
CA TYR A 129 16.60 -16.01 2.76
C TYR A 129 17.92 -16.32 2.01
N GLU A 130 19.05 -15.85 2.54
CA GLU A 130 20.39 -16.09 2.01
C GLU A 130 20.91 -17.53 2.30
N THR A 131 20.27 -18.30 3.19
CA THR A 131 20.56 -19.74 3.41
C THR A 131 20.19 -20.58 2.17
N PRO A 132 21.04 -21.54 1.73
CA PRO A 132 20.73 -22.43 0.60
C PRO A 132 19.46 -23.27 0.82
N GLU A 133 18.72 -23.59 -0.26
CA GLU A 133 17.44 -24.33 -0.19
C GLU A 133 17.49 -25.61 0.66
N LYS A 134 18.60 -26.36 0.61
CA LYS A 134 18.81 -27.63 1.33
C LYS A 134 19.11 -27.48 2.83
N GLU A 135 19.34 -26.25 3.28
CA GLU A 135 19.71 -25.87 4.65
C GLU A 135 18.60 -25.05 5.33
N ARG A 136 17.41 -24.94 4.68
CA ARG A 136 16.23 -24.25 5.23
C ARG A 136 15.33 -25.25 5.96
N ASP A 137 15.41 -25.27 7.29
CA ASP A 137 14.59 -26.15 8.15
C ASP A 137 13.07 -25.92 8.02
N LYS A 138 12.68 -24.70 7.60
CA LYS A 138 11.28 -24.25 7.48
C LYS A 138 11.09 -23.37 6.25
N LEU A 139 9.86 -23.33 5.73
CA LEU A 139 9.46 -22.42 4.66
C LEU A 139 8.78 -21.17 5.24
N PHE A 140 9.57 -20.12 5.42
CA PHE A 140 9.10 -18.79 5.84
C PHE A 140 8.85 -17.86 4.65
N ASN A 141 7.76 -17.08 4.72
CA ASN A 141 7.32 -16.14 3.69
C ASN A 141 7.04 -14.74 4.30
N VAL A 142 7.52 -13.66 3.67
CA VAL A 142 7.17 -12.28 4.02
C VAL A 142 6.30 -11.69 2.92
N ILE A 143 5.06 -11.31 3.27
CA ILE A 143 4.09 -10.71 2.34
C ILE A 143 3.60 -9.32 2.77
N SER A 144 3.99 -8.85 3.97
CA SER A 144 3.37 -7.74 4.69
C SER A 144 4.34 -6.60 5.08
N LEU A 145 5.56 -6.57 4.53
CA LEU A 145 6.54 -5.52 4.81
C LEU A 145 6.17 -4.20 4.11
N GLU A 146 5.33 -3.38 4.73
CA GLU A 146 5.00 -2.04 4.22
C GLU A 146 6.15 -1.06 4.49
N PHE A 147 6.73 -0.53 3.41
CA PHE A 147 8.00 0.22 3.45
C PHE A 147 7.87 1.73 3.21
N SER A 148 6.66 2.28 3.19
CA SER A 148 6.47 3.74 3.22
C SER A 148 7.08 4.32 4.51
N HIS A 149 7.60 5.55 4.43
CA HIS A 149 8.37 6.24 5.47
C HIS A 149 9.73 5.57 5.78
N THR A 150 10.27 4.77 4.84
CA THR A 150 11.66 4.30 4.84
C THR A 150 12.42 4.82 3.62
N LYS A 151 13.75 4.70 3.60
CA LYS A 151 14.56 5.10 2.44
C LYS A 151 14.17 4.36 1.14
N LEU A 152 13.62 3.14 1.26
CA LEU A 152 13.17 2.33 0.13
C LEU A 152 11.97 2.95 -0.62
N GLU A 153 11.13 3.75 0.05
CA GLU A 153 9.95 4.36 -0.57
C GLU A 153 10.32 5.30 -1.73
N ASN A 154 11.52 5.88 -1.68
CA ASN A 154 12.01 6.85 -2.65
C ASN A 154 12.55 6.17 -3.91
N LEU A 155 12.90 4.89 -3.86
CA LEU A 155 13.29 4.12 -5.04
C LEU A 155 12.05 3.73 -5.86
N ILE A 156 11.01 3.24 -5.18
CA ILE A 156 9.88 2.57 -5.84
C ILE A 156 8.66 3.48 -6.04
N LYS A 157 8.14 3.51 -7.28
CA LYS A 157 6.88 4.15 -7.67
C LYS A 157 5.94 3.12 -8.33
N ARG A 158 4.68 3.13 -7.89
CA ARG A 158 3.57 2.34 -8.43
C ARG A 158 3.05 2.89 -9.78
N PRO A 159 2.15 2.17 -10.49
CA PRO A 159 1.64 2.62 -11.78
C PRO A 159 0.86 3.93 -11.64
N THR A 160 0.96 4.81 -12.64
CA THR A 160 0.47 6.20 -12.54
C THR A 160 -1.05 6.28 -12.36
N VAL A 161 -1.82 5.35 -12.92
CA VAL A 161 -3.27 5.26 -12.68
C VAL A 161 -3.60 4.92 -11.22
N VAL A 162 -2.76 4.15 -10.53
CA VAL A 162 -2.97 3.81 -9.11
C VAL A 162 -2.86 5.07 -8.24
N ASP A 163 -1.96 5.99 -8.56
CA ASP A 163 -1.87 7.31 -7.91
C ASP A 163 -3.14 8.17 -8.14
N LEU A 164 -3.84 7.98 -9.27
CA LEU A 164 -5.04 8.77 -9.64
C LEU A 164 -6.36 8.24 -9.05
N VAL A 165 -6.41 6.97 -8.62
CA VAL A 165 -7.65 6.33 -8.12
C VAL A 165 -7.64 6.04 -6.63
N ASP A 166 -6.45 5.95 -6.01
CA ASP A 166 -6.29 5.55 -4.61
C ASP A 166 -6.90 6.55 -3.63
N TRP A 167 -7.81 6.06 -2.80
CA TRP A 167 -8.43 6.80 -1.71
C TRP A 167 -7.42 7.40 -0.70
N VAL A 168 -6.27 6.76 -0.47
CA VAL A 168 -5.26 7.29 0.47
C VAL A 168 -4.60 8.58 -0.03
N ASP A 169 -4.45 8.75 -1.35
CA ASP A 169 -3.86 9.96 -1.93
C ASP A 169 -4.92 11.03 -2.25
N ASN A 170 -6.11 10.59 -2.68
CA ASN A 170 -7.13 11.48 -3.22
C ASN A 170 -8.25 11.84 -2.22
N MET A 171 -8.44 11.04 -1.15
CA MET A 171 -9.53 11.21 -0.18
C MET A 171 -9.05 11.55 1.23
N TRP A 172 -8.00 10.89 1.74
CA TRP A 172 -7.50 11.16 3.09
C TRP A 172 -6.92 12.57 3.23
N PRO A 173 -7.13 13.29 4.35
CA PRO A 173 -6.56 14.62 4.56
C PRO A 173 -5.03 14.61 4.48
N LEU A 174 -4.48 15.26 3.47
CA LEU A 174 -3.04 15.28 3.16
C LEU A 174 -2.17 15.73 4.35
N LYS A 175 -2.69 16.62 5.22
CA LYS A 175 -2.00 17.06 6.44
C LYS A 175 -1.81 15.95 7.48
N LEU A 176 -2.67 14.94 7.52
CA LEU A 176 -2.54 13.78 8.42
C LEU A 176 -1.52 12.80 7.84
N LYS A 177 -1.60 12.51 6.54
CA LYS A 177 -0.61 11.67 5.84
C LYS A 177 0.81 12.21 6.00
N ARG A 178 1.01 13.53 5.81
CA ARG A 178 2.31 14.21 6.01
C ARG A 178 2.81 14.26 7.46
N ARG A 179 1.97 13.94 8.44
CA ARG A 179 2.36 13.83 9.86
C ARG A 179 2.74 12.40 10.26
N GLN A 180 2.71 11.44 9.34
CA GLN A 180 3.28 10.12 9.57
C GLN A 180 4.81 10.21 9.65
N THR A 181 5.38 9.66 10.70
CA THR A 181 6.83 9.50 10.89
C THR A 181 7.22 8.05 11.15
N GLU A 182 6.35 7.28 11.82
CA GLU A 182 6.55 5.86 12.08
C GLU A 182 6.47 5.03 10.79
N ALA A 183 7.45 4.16 10.58
CA ALA A 183 7.68 3.41 9.35
C ALA A 183 7.22 1.94 9.42
N THR A 184 6.93 1.44 10.61
CA THR A 184 6.19 0.19 10.86
C THR A 184 4.67 0.41 10.70
N ASN A 185 3.86 -0.57 11.09
CA ASN A 185 2.40 -0.54 10.98
C ASN A 185 1.70 -0.57 12.36
N VAL A 186 2.38 -0.09 13.41
CA VAL A 186 1.80 0.06 14.76
C VAL A 186 0.62 1.04 14.72
N ILE A 187 -0.58 0.55 15.03
CA ILE A 187 -1.84 1.28 14.77
C ILE A 187 -1.99 2.59 15.56
N SER A 188 -1.41 2.70 16.77
CA SER A 188 -1.42 3.96 17.54
C SER A 188 -0.62 5.08 16.86
N GLU A 189 0.47 4.72 16.18
CA GLU A 189 1.33 5.66 15.45
C GLU A 189 0.95 5.86 14.00
N MET A 190 -0.11 5.18 13.55
CA MET A 190 -0.63 5.31 12.21
C MET A 190 -1.60 6.50 12.10
N LYS A 191 -1.30 7.46 11.21
CA LYS A 191 -2.08 8.70 11.02
C LYS A 191 -2.83 8.75 9.66
N TYR A 192 -2.71 7.69 8.87
CA TYR A 192 -3.46 7.40 7.63
C TYR A 192 -3.38 5.90 7.32
N PRO A 193 -4.22 5.30 6.46
CA PRO A 193 -4.11 3.86 6.12
C PRO A 193 -2.79 3.52 5.40
N LYS A 194 -1.80 3.05 6.16
CA LYS A 194 -0.44 2.77 5.69
C LYS A 194 -0.35 1.38 5.04
N VAL A 195 -0.89 1.29 3.81
CA VAL A 195 -1.05 0.04 3.04
C VAL A 195 -0.61 0.14 1.57
N GLN A 196 0.07 1.23 1.20
CA GLN A 196 0.27 1.62 -0.20
C GLN A 196 1.48 0.98 -0.90
N LYS A 197 2.52 0.57 -0.14
CA LYS A 197 3.78 0.04 -0.67
C LYS A 197 4.28 -1.15 0.15
N TYR A 198 4.00 -2.36 -0.33
CA TYR A 198 4.47 -3.62 0.26
C TYR A 198 5.65 -4.22 -0.52
N CYS A 199 6.61 -4.74 0.22
CA CYS A 199 7.70 -5.58 -0.28
C CYS A 199 7.40 -7.02 0.11
N LEU A 200 7.36 -7.93 -0.86
CA LEU A 200 7.13 -9.35 -0.64
C LEU A 200 8.40 -10.12 -0.99
N MET A 201 8.85 -10.97 -0.07
CA MET A 201 10.06 -11.78 -0.16
C MET A 201 9.68 -13.22 0.18
N SER A 202 9.69 -14.09 -0.82
CA SER A 202 9.24 -15.48 -0.69
C SER A 202 10.33 -16.40 -1.22
N VAL A 203 10.60 -17.50 -0.51
CA VAL A 203 11.47 -18.55 -1.02
C VAL A 203 10.70 -19.51 -1.95
N LYS A 204 11.44 -20.27 -2.76
CA LYS A 204 10.95 -21.44 -3.48
C LYS A 204 10.15 -22.37 -2.56
N GLY A 205 8.99 -22.83 -3.05
CA GLY A 205 8.05 -23.66 -2.29
C GLY A 205 7.05 -22.88 -1.43
N CYS A 206 7.20 -21.56 -1.24
CA CYS A 206 6.22 -20.77 -0.48
C CYS A 206 4.83 -20.79 -1.14
N TYR A 207 3.82 -21.19 -0.36
CA TYR A 207 2.41 -21.16 -0.71
C TYR A 207 1.63 -20.32 0.31
N THR A 208 0.80 -19.42 -0.19
CA THR A 208 -0.21 -18.67 0.57
C THR A 208 -1.57 -19.07 0.03
N ASP A 209 -2.43 -19.57 0.91
CA ASP A 209 -3.71 -20.19 0.53
C ASP A 209 -4.76 -19.17 0.05
N PHE A 210 -5.94 -19.65 -0.36
CA PHE A 210 -6.99 -18.78 -0.91
C PHE A 210 -7.46 -17.70 0.08
N HIS A 211 -7.36 -16.45 -0.34
CA HIS A 211 -7.79 -15.27 0.42
C HIS A 211 -8.37 -14.18 -0.49
N ILE A 212 -8.95 -13.16 0.14
CA ILE A 212 -9.31 -11.87 -0.47
C ILE A 212 -8.58 -10.78 0.32
N ASP A 213 -7.96 -9.81 -0.36
CA ASP A 213 -7.27 -8.71 0.32
C ASP A 213 -8.20 -7.84 1.17
N PHE A 214 -7.64 -7.30 2.25
CA PHE A 214 -8.36 -6.70 3.37
C PHE A 214 -9.20 -5.47 2.99
N GLY A 215 -10.40 -5.36 3.53
CA GLY A 215 -11.40 -4.35 3.13
C GLY A 215 -11.82 -4.44 1.65
N GLY A 216 -11.50 -5.54 0.96
CA GLY A 216 -11.72 -5.70 -0.48
C GLY A 216 -10.86 -4.77 -1.33
N THR A 217 -9.63 -4.45 -0.91
CA THR A 217 -8.71 -3.64 -1.71
C THR A 217 -8.41 -4.26 -3.09
N SER A 218 -8.05 -3.41 -4.04
CA SER A 218 -7.43 -3.84 -5.30
C SER A 218 -5.91 -3.77 -5.16
N VAL A 219 -5.21 -4.75 -5.73
CA VAL A 219 -3.76 -4.94 -5.58
C VAL A 219 -3.03 -4.55 -6.87
N TRP A 220 -1.90 -3.85 -6.76
CA TRP A 220 -0.89 -3.80 -7.83
C TRP A 220 0.34 -4.61 -7.39
N TYR A 221 0.94 -5.38 -8.31
CA TYR A 221 1.91 -6.43 -7.97
C TYR A 221 2.98 -6.53 -9.07
N HIS A 222 4.24 -6.16 -8.81
CA HIS A 222 5.33 -6.20 -9.77
C HIS A 222 6.38 -7.25 -9.39
N VAL A 223 6.58 -8.26 -10.25
CA VAL A 223 7.58 -9.31 -10.04
C VAL A 223 8.96 -8.77 -10.42
N PHE A 224 9.70 -8.30 -9.41
CA PHE A 224 10.99 -7.66 -9.62
C PHE A 224 12.11 -8.67 -9.88
N LYS A 225 12.14 -9.78 -9.14
CA LYS A 225 12.99 -10.96 -9.39
C LYS A 225 12.22 -12.26 -9.20
N GLY A 226 12.48 -13.26 -10.03
CA GLY A 226 11.84 -14.58 -9.95
C GLY A 226 10.46 -14.65 -10.61
N GLY A 227 9.54 -15.40 -10.02
CA GLY A 227 8.24 -15.71 -10.60
C GLY A 227 7.18 -16.14 -9.58
N LYS A 228 5.91 -16.13 -9.98
CA LYS A 228 4.76 -16.55 -9.16
C LYS A 228 3.76 -17.36 -9.97
N VAL A 229 3.05 -18.26 -9.30
CA VAL A 229 1.85 -18.91 -9.84
C VAL A 229 0.65 -18.48 -8.99
N PHE A 230 -0.38 -17.92 -9.63
CA PHE A 230 -1.64 -17.54 -9.01
C PHE A 230 -2.75 -18.51 -9.43
N TRP A 231 -3.69 -18.77 -8.54
CA TRP A 231 -5.03 -19.27 -8.89
C TRP A 231 -6.05 -18.18 -8.62
N LEU A 232 -6.92 -17.90 -9.58
CA LEU A 232 -7.86 -16.77 -9.55
C LEU A 232 -9.29 -17.28 -9.67
N VAL A 233 -10.13 -16.93 -8.69
CA VAL A 233 -11.57 -17.23 -8.64
C VAL A 233 -12.35 -15.90 -8.68
N PRO A 234 -13.32 -15.74 -9.59
CA PRO A 234 -14.03 -14.47 -9.76
C PRO A 234 -14.98 -14.22 -8.58
N PRO A 235 -15.16 -12.96 -8.14
CA PRO A 235 -16.01 -12.58 -7.01
C PRO A 235 -17.51 -12.60 -7.36
N THR A 236 -18.00 -13.72 -7.86
CA THR A 236 -19.43 -13.94 -8.06
C THR A 236 -20.12 -14.10 -6.70
N PRO A 237 -21.42 -13.77 -6.57
CA PRO A 237 -22.16 -13.99 -5.32
C PRO A 237 -22.11 -15.44 -4.83
N HIS A 238 -21.99 -16.41 -5.76
CA HIS A 238 -21.80 -17.82 -5.42
C HIS A 238 -20.41 -18.10 -4.85
N ASN A 239 -19.34 -17.66 -5.51
CA ASN A 239 -17.96 -17.90 -5.07
C ASN A 239 -17.63 -17.16 -3.77
N LEU A 240 -18.20 -15.97 -3.54
CA LEU A 240 -18.06 -15.24 -2.28
C LEU A 240 -18.74 -15.94 -1.11
N ALA A 241 -19.94 -16.51 -1.32
CA ALA A 241 -20.62 -17.32 -0.30
C ALA A 241 -19.84 -18.62 -0.01
N LEU A 242 -19.36 -19.30 -1.05
CA LEU A 242 -18.51 -20.49 -0.94
C LEU A 242 -17.21 -20.20 -0.16
N TYR A 243 -16.57 -19.05 -0.41
CA TYR A 243 -15.39 -18.61 0.32
C TYR A 243 -15.70 -18.34 1.80
N GLU A 244 -16.82 -17.67 2.11
CA GLU A 244 -17.23 -17.42 3.49
C GLU A 244 -17.51 -18.73 4.25
N ASP A 245 -18.27 -19.65 3.65
CA ASP A 245 -18.53 -20.98 4.22
C ASP A 245 -17.24 -21.79 4.39
N TRP A 246 -16.30 -21.71 3.44
CA TRP A 246 -14.99 -22.39 3.52
C TRP A 246 -14.12 -21.85 4.66
N VAL A 247 -14.01 -20.53 4.82
CA VAL A 247 -13.32 -19.90 5.97
C VAL A 247 -13.98 -20.29 7.28
N LEU A 248 -15.32 -20.22 7.38
CA LEU A 248 -16.07 -20.59 8.59
C LEU A 248 -15.99 -22.09 8.92
N SER A 249 -15.69 -22.95 7.94
CA SER A 249 -15.57 -24.40 8.15
C SER A 249 -14.28 -24.83 8.87
N GLY A 250 -13.23 -24.01 8.82
CA GLY A 250 -11.88 -24.36 9.28
C GLY A 250 -11.13 -25.39 8.43
N LYS A 251 -11.73 -25.91 7.34
CA LYS A 251 -11.19 -26.99 6.49
C LYS A 251 -10.25 -26.49 5.38
N GLN A 252 -9.54 -25.40 5.64
CA GLN A 252 -8.71 -24.72 4.66
C GLN A 252 -7.52 -25.62 4.25
N ASN A 253 -6.89 -26.28 5.22
CA ASN A 253 -5.85 -27.28 4.99
C ASN A 253 -6.32 -28.53 4.20
N ASP A 254 -7.62 -28.84 4.22
CA ASP A 254 -8.20 -30.03 3.58
C ASP A 254 -8.69 -29.77 2.14
N ILE A 255 -9.23 -28.58 1.87
CA ILE A 255 -10.02 -28.28 0.67
C ILE A 255 -9.36 -27.15 -0.12
N PHE A 256 -8.75 -27.50 -1.25
CA PHE A 256 -8.31 -26.53 -2.25
C PHE A 256 -9.54 -25.85 -2.88
N LEU A 257 -9.77 -24.57 -2.56
CA LEU A 257 -10.99 -23.85 -2.94
C LEU A 257 -11.20 -23.76 -4.47
N GLY A 258 -10.10 -23.74 -5.25
CA GLY A 258 -10.13 -23.79 -6.72
C GLY A 258 -10.75 -25.07 -7.31
N ASP A 259 -10.92 -26.15 -6.53
CA ASP A 259 -11.61 -27.38 -6.91
C ASP A 259 -13.12 -27.35 -6.55
N ARG A 260 -13.61 -26.23 -6.00
CA ARG A 260 -14.99 -26.02 -5.55
C ARG A 260 -15.67 -24.82 -6.19
N ALA A 261 -14.91 -23.81 -6.59
CA ALA A 261 -15.42 -22.57 -7.17
C ALA A 261 -16.02 -22.76 -8.57
N ASP A 262 -17.02 -21.93 -8.90
CA ASP A 262 -17.49 -21.75 -10.27
C ASP A 262 -16.48 -20.91 -11.05
N GLY A 263 -15.59 -21.61 -11.76
CA GLY A 263 -14.49 -21.06 -12.55
C GLY A 263 -13.24 -20.73 -11.74
N CYS A 264 -12.10 -21.25 -12.18
CA CYS A 264 -10.79 -20.96 -11.61
C CYS A 264 -9.72 -20.92 -12.71
N GLN A 265 -8.89 -19.88 -12.74
CA GLN A 265 -7.77 -19.74 -13.69
C GLN A 265 -6.44 -19.85 -12.95
N ARG A 266 -5.53 -20.75 -13.39
CA ARG A 266 -4.12 -20.72 -12.98
C ARG A 266 -3.30 -19.83 -13.94
N VAL A 267 -2.44 -18.98 -13.38
CA VAL A 267 -1.69 -17.97 -14.13
C VAL A 267 -0.24 -17.90 -13.65
N GLU A 268 0.71 -17.84 -14.57
CA GLU A 268 2.13 -17.65 -14.27
C GLU A 268 2.53 -16.17 -14.48
N LEU A 269 3.07 -15.54 -13.43
CA LEU A 269 3.76 -14.25 -13.52
C LEU A 269 5.26 -14.49 -13.59
N LYS A 270 5.91 -13.90 -14.60
CA LYS A 270 7.37 -13.96 -14.81
C LYS A 270 8.03 -12.64 -14.43
N GLN A 271 9.34 -12.65 -14.21
CA GLN A 271 10.13 -11.45 -13.91
C GLN A 271 9.83 -10.29 -14.89
N GLY A 272 9.65 -9.09 -14.34
CA GLY A 272 9.28 -7.88 -15.06
C GLY A 272 7.78 -7.69 -15.30
N TYR A 273 6.94 -8.71 -15.11
CA TYR A 273 5.49 -8.55 -15.23
C TYR A 273 4.94 -7.68 -14.10
N THR A 274 3.94 -6.87 -14.44
CA THR A 274 3.07 -6.20 -13.46
C THR A 274 1.66 -6.79 -13.58
N PHE A 275 1.07 -7.15 -12.45
CA PHE A 275 -0.26 -7.72 -12.32
C PHE A 275 -1.15 -6.77 -11.50
N PHE A 276 -2.42 -6.64 -11.88
CA PHE A 276 -3.44 -5.91 -11.14
C PHE A 276 -4.58 -6.85 -10.78
N ILE A 277 -4.94 -6.91 -9.49
CA ILE A 277 -6.01 -7.74 -8.94
C ILE A 277 -7.15 -6.82 -8.49
N PRO A 278 -8.36 -6.95 -9.05
CA PRO A 278 -9.51 -6.15 -8.62
C PRO A 278 -10.03 -6.52 -7.23
N SER A 279 -10.74 -5.57 -6.63
CA SER A 279 -11.55 -5.76 -5.42
C SER A 279 -12.32 -7.09 -5.44
N GLY A 280 -12.18 -7.86 -4.36
CA GLY A 280 -12.96 -9.08 -4.10
C GLY A 280 -12.40 -10.38 -4.70
N TRP A 281 -11.44 -10.35 -5.62
CA TRP A 281 -10.95 -11.58 -6.28
C TRP A 281 -10.30 -12.54 -5.28
N ILE A 282 -10.89 -13.74 -5.17
CA ILE A 282 -10.42 -14.81 -4.31
C ILE A 282 -9.22 -15.46 -4.99
N HIS A 283 -8.07 -15.51 -4.32
CA HIS A 283 -6.85 -16.01 -4.95
C HIS A 283 -5.87 -16.69 -3.98
N ALA A 284 -5.13 -17.66 -4.52
CA ALA A 284 -4.02 -18.35 -3.85
C ALA A 284 -2.72 -18.16 -4.65
N VAL A 285 -1.56 -18.25 -3.99
CA VAL A 285 -0.26 -17.91 -4.58
C VAL A 285 0.81 -18.95 -4.23
N TYR A 286 1.51 -19.47 -5.23
CA TYR A 286 2.70 -20.31 -5.11
C TYR A 286 3.96 -19.63 -5.67
N THR A 287 5.11 -20.05 -5.14
CA THR A 287 6.43 -19.49 -5.42
C THR A 287 7.36 -20.58 -5.99
N PRO A 288 7.53 -20.67 -7.32
CA PRO A 288 8.38 -21.70 -7.95
C PRO A 288 9.89 -21.49 -7.74
N GLU A 289 10.33 -20.26 -7.47
CA GLU A 289 11.73 -19.89 -7.26
C GLU A 289 11.84 -18.72 -6.26
N ASP A 290 12.99 -18.51 -5.63
CA ASP A 290 13.21 -17.41 -4.68
C ASP A 290 12.91 -16.04 -5.34
N THR A 291 11.90 -15.35 -4.82
CA THR A 291 11.19 -14.27 -5.53
C THR A 291 11.05 -13.01 -4.67
N LEU A 292 11.36 -11.86 -5.30
CA LEU A 292 11.22 -10.52 -4.73
C LEU A 292 10.20 -9.73 -5.56
N VAL A 293 9.21 -9.17 -4.89
CA VAL A 293 8.08 -8.42 -5.47
C VAL A 293 7.92 -7.08 -4.76
N PHE A 294 7.53 -6.06 -5.52
CA PHE A 294 7.00 -4.81 -4.97
C PHE A 294 5.55 -4.62 -5.41
N GLY A 295 4.67 -4.30 -4.47
CA GLY A 295 3.24 -4.14 -4.71
C GLY A 295 2.59 -3.18 -3.74
N GLY A 296 1.26 -3.17 -3.68
CA GLY A 296 0.51 -2.32 -2.77
C GLY A 296 -1.00 -2.44 -2.92
N ASN A 297 -1.71 -2.10 -1.85
CA ASN A 297 -3.16 -2.19 -1.77
C ASN A 297 -3.81 -0.80 -1.86
N ILE A 298 -4.94 -0.71 -2.56
CA ILE A 298 -5.72 0.52 -2.74
C ILE A 298 -7.23 0.28 -2.63
N LEU A 299 -7.97 1.30 -2.19
CA LEU A 299 -9.41 1.41 -2.40
C LEU A 299 -9.67 2.48 -3.46
N HIS A 300 -10.73 2.33 -4.25
CA HIS A 300 -11.09 3.25 -5.33
C HIS A 300 -12.61 3.38 -5.50
N SER A 301 -13.04 4.48 -6.14
CA SER A 301 -14.46 4.85 -6.20
C SER A 301 -15.31 4.02 -7.18
N PHE A 302 -14.70 3.16 -7.99
CA PHE A 302 -15.38 2.49 -9.11
C PHE A 302 -15.87 1.06 -8.78
N ASN A 303 -15.51 0.50 -7.61
CA ASN A 303 -16.05 -0.79 -7.18
C ASN A 303 -16.40 -0.83 -5.68
N ILE A 304 -16.89 0.29 -5.14
CA ILE A 304 -17.23 0.44 -3.71
C ILE A 304 -18.22 -0.64 -3.20
N PRO A 305 -19.26 -1.07 -3.96
CA PRO A 305 -20.15 -2.14 -3.51
C PRO A 305 -19.43 -3.47 -3.25
N MET A 306 -18.35 -3.78 -3.98
CA MET A 306 -17.54 -4.97 -3.70
C MET A 306 -16.68 -4.77 -2.45
N GLN A 307 -15.98 -3.62 -2.33
CA GLN A 307 -15.18 -3.29 -1.14
C GLN A 307 -16.01 -3.41 0.16
N LEU A 308 -17.22 -2.83 0.17
CA LEU A 308 -18.18 -2.97 1.26
C LEU A 308 -18.61 -4.42 1.49
N SER A 309 -18.85 -5.19 0.43
CA SER A 309 -19.25 -6.60 0.53
C SER A 309 -18.16 -7.46 1.19
N ILE A 310 -16.88 -7.25 0.84
CA ILE A 310 -15.74 -7.94 1.48
C ILE A 310 -15.58 -7.52 2.93
N TYR A 311 -15.69 -6.23 3.25
CA TYR A 311 -15.66 -5.74 4.63
C TYR A 311 -16.77 -6.36 5.51
N GLU A 312 -17.92 -6.71 4.92
CA GLU A 312 -18.97 -7.45 5.63
C GLU A 312 -18.72 -8.97 5.70
N ILE A 313 -18.01 -9.58 4.76
CA ILE A 313 -17.49 -10.96 4.91
C ILE A 313 -16.51 -11.00 6.11
N GLU A 314 -15.54 -10.08 6.16
CA GLU A 314 -14.60 -9.95 7.29
C GLU A 314 -15.30 -9.79 8.66
N ASN A 315 -16.43 -9.09 8.70
CA ASN A 315 -17.25 -8.95 9.91
C ASN A 315 -17.86 -10.29 10.36
N ARG A 316 -18.32 -11.11 9.42
CA ARG A 316 -18.97 -12.40 9.69
C ARG A 316 -17.98 -13.52 9.99
N THR A 317 -16.84 -13.55 9.27
CA THR A 317 -15.71 -14.46 9.54
C THR A 317 -14.86 -14.03 10.74
N LYS A 318 -15.10 -12.83 11.30
CA LYS A 318 -14.47 -12.29 12.52
C LYS A 318 -12.95 -12.08 12.39
N VAL A 319 -12.51 -11.54 11.24
CA VAL A 319 -11.09 -11.24 10.98
C VAL A 319 -10.52 -10.34 12.08
N ASN A 320 -9.37 -10.71 12.63
CA ASN A 320 -8.66 -9.95 13.66
C ASN A 320 -8.26 -8.56 13.12
N SER A 321 -8.43 -7.50 13.92
CA SER A 321 -8.17 -6.12 13.51
C SER A 321 -6.73 -5.82 13.07
N LYS A 322 -5.71 -6.63 13.45
CA LYS A 322 -4.34 -6.52 12.88
C LYS A 322 -4.31 -6.77 11.36
N PHE A 323 -5.28 -7.52 10.82
CA PHE A 323 -5.34 -7.93 9.42
C PHE A 323 -6.45 -7.24 8.61
N ARG A 324 -7.06 -6.17 9.13
CA ARG A 324 -8.14 -5.42 8.45
C ARG A 324 -7.64 -4.05 7.97
N TYR A 325 -8.33 -3.48 6.99
CA TYR A 325 -8.01 -2.14 6.47
C TYR A 325 -8.07 -1.08 7.59
N PRO A 326 -6.98 -0.35 7.90
CA PRO A 326 -6.98 0.68 8.94
C PRO A 326 -7.91 1.84 8.59
N PHE A 327 -8.70 2.32 9.54
CA PHE A 327 -9.57 3.51 9.40
C PHE A 327 -10.57 3.42 8.22
N TYR A 328 -11.17 2.25 7.99
CA TYR A 328 -12.00 1.97 6.82
C TYR A 328 -13.28 2.83 6.73
N HIS A 329 -14.02 2.99 7.84
CA HIS A 329 -15.23 3.83 7.87
C HIS A 329 -14.88 5.33 7.84
N GLU A 330 -13.80 5.72 8.53
CA GLU A 330 -13.24 7.07 8.52
C GLU A 330 -12.86 7.49 7.10
N MET A 331 -12.28 6.57 6.30
CA MET A 331 -12.02 6.79 4.88
C MET A 331 -13.32 6.98 4.09
N CYS A 332 -14.35 6.16 4.34
CA CYS A 332 -15.65 6.30 3.68
C CYS A 332 -16.29 7.69 3.93
N TRP A 333 -16.15 8.25 5.14
CA TRP A 333 -16.58 9.62 5.43
C TRP A 333 -15.82 10.67 4.62
N TYR A 334 -14.49 10.54 4.49
CA TYR A 334 -13.70 11.46 3.68
C TYR A 334 -14.01 11.32 2.18
N VAL A 335 -14.32 10.12 1.67
CA VAL A 335 -14.80 9.93 0.29
C VAL A 335 -16.03 10.78 0.02
N LEU A 336 -17.05 10.72 0.88
CA LEU A 336 -18.25 11.54 0.72
C LEU A 336 -17.94 13.04 0.78
N GLU A 337 -17.08 13.49 1.72
CA GLU A 337 -16.66 14.90 1.79
C GLU A 337 -16.00 15.35 0.49
N ARG A 338 -15.12 14.52 -0.09
CA ARG A 338 -14.42 14.86 -1.33
C ARG A 338 -15.38 15.01 -2.51
N TYR A 339 -16.33 14.09 -2.69
CA TYR A 339 -17.28 14.20 -3.80
C TYR A 339 -18.19 15.43 -3.63
N VAL A 340 -18.80 15.61 -2.45
CA VAL A 340 -19.63 16.80 -2.16
C VAL A 340 -18.84 18.09 -2.36
N HIS A 341 -17.60 18.17 -1.89
CA HIS A 341 -16.76 19.35 -2.05
C HIS A 341 -16.31 19.58 -3.49
N CYS A 342 -15.88 18.54 -4.23
CA CYS A 342 -15.39 18.72 -5.59
C CYS A 342 -16.52 19.11 -6.55
N LEU A 343 -17.74 18.61 -6.34
CA LEU A 343 -18.92 18.95 -7.14
C LEU A 343 -19.54 20.29 -6.71
N THR A 344 -19.97 20.42 -5.45
CA THR A 344 -20.77 21.58 -4.96
C THR A 344 -19.94 22.76 -4.45
N LYS A 345 -18.61 22.60 -4.28
CA LYS A 345 -17.68 23.51 -3.58
C LYS A 345 -17.94 23.70 -2.08
N ARG A 346 -19.01 23.12 -1.52
CA ARG A 346 -19.28 23.10 -0.08
C ARG A 346 -18.38 22.05 0.60
N SER A 347 -17.51 22.48 1.51
CA SER A 347 -16.74 21.57 2.35
C SER A 347 -17.46 21.28 3.67
N HIS A 348 -17.42 20.02 4.10
CA HIS A 348 -17.89 19.57 5.42
C HIS A 348 -16.74 19.35 6.42
N LEU A 349 -15.50 19.63 6.01
CA LEU A 349 -14.35 19.57 6.92
C LEU A 349 -14.42 20.63 8.04
N THR A 350 -13.82 20.35 9.18
CA THR A 350 -13.56 21.33 10.26
C THR A 350 -12.54 22.40 9.82
N PRO A 351 -12.56 23.64 10.35
CA PRO A 351 -11.68 24.72 9.88
C PRO A 351 -10.19 24.37 9.90
N GLU A 352 -9.76 23.56 10.86
CA GLU A 352 -8.40 23.05 11.05
C GLU A 352 -7.98 22.11 9.92
N PHE A 353 -8.95 21.47 9.25
CA PHE A 353 -8.76 20.60 8.10
C PHE A 353 -8.94 21.34 6.77
N ARG A 354 -9.62 22.50 6.76
CA ARG A 354 -9.72 23.40 5.58
C ARG A 354 -8.46 24.22 5.33
N ARG A 355 -7.58 24.42 6.33
CA ARG A 355 -6.35 25.23 6.15
C ARG A 355 -5.43 24.59 5.11
N GLU A 356 -5.32 25.28 3.97
CA GLU A 356 -4.49 24.89 2.84
C GLU A 356 -2.99 24.82 3.22
N PRO A 357 -2.16 23.95 2.64
CA PRO A 357 -0.77 23.70 3.07
C PRO A 357 0.23 24.87 2.91
N LEU A 358 -0.25 26.09 2.67
CA LEU A 358 0.55 27.33 2.68
C LEU A 358 1.11 27.64 4.08
N LEU A 359 0.35 27.36 5.15
CA LEU A 359 0.79 27.60 6.52
C LEU A 359 1.69 26.47 7.08
N ILE A 360 1.46 25.22 6.69
CA ILE A 360 2.14 24.07 7.30
C ILE A 360 3.65 24.07 6.96
N ASP A 361 4.02 24.41 5.72
CA ASP A 361 5.42 24.55 5.33
C ASP A 361 6.09 25.79 5.98
N LEU A 362 5.30 26.76 6.43
CA LEU A 362 5.78 27.97 7.12
C LEU A 362 5.99 27.69 8.61
N GLU A 363 5.00 27.10 9.28
CA GLU A 363 5.08 26.63 10.67
C GLU A 363 6.25 25.66 10.86
N THR A 364 6.42 24.67 9.96
CA THR A 364 7.56 23.72 10.02
C THR A 364 8.91 24.45 9.93
N LYS A 365 9.04 25.47 9.08
CA LYS A 365 10.27 26.27 8.98
C LYS A 365 10.50 27.12 10.24
N MET A 366 9.47 27.81 10.72
CA MET A 366 9.56 28.65 11.93
C MET A 366 9.85 27.83 13.19
N SER A 367 9.38 26.57 13.28
CA SER A 367 9.77 25.63 14.34
C SER A 367 11.22 25.13 14.25
N THR A 368 11.92 25.37 13.14
CA THR A 368 13.32 24.96 12.92
C THR A 368 14.32 26.10 13.13
N GLU A 369 13.86 27.37 13.17
CA GLU A 369 14.72 28.56 13.25
C GLU A 369 14.29 29.54 14.37
N SER A 370 14.70 29.26 15.62
CA SER A 370 14.93 30.29 16.65
C SER A 370 15.88 29.78 17.76
N PRO A 371 16.75 30.64 18.33
CA PRO A 371 17.91 30.20 19.11
C PRO A 371 17.68 30.16 20.64
N SER A 372 18.60 29.49 21.33
CA SER A 372 18.70 29.48 22.80
C SER A 372 19.01 30.85 23.39
N SER A 373 18.39 31.18 24.54
CA SER A 373 18.95 32.16 25.49
C SER A 373 18.55 31.82 26.93
N ASP A 374 19.54 31.94 27.81
CA ASP A 374 19.59 31.57 29.23
C ASP A 374 18.73 32.47 30.13
N SER A 375 18.23 31.93 31.25
CA SER A 375 17.77 32.67 32.44
C SER A 375 17.59 31.75 33.66
N ARG A 376 17.83 32.29 34.86
CA ARG A 376 18.03 31.54 36.13
C ARG A 376 16.95 31.79 37.19
N SER A 377 16.60 30.75 37.94
CA SER A 377 16.19 30.72 39.36
C SER A 377 16.22 29.24 39.82
N GLN A 378 17.00 28.83 40.83
CA GLN A 378 16.67 28.90 42.28
C GLN A 378 15.32 28.22 42.57
N ASP A 379 15.24 27.13 43.35
CA ASP A 379 15.54 27.09 44.79
C ASP A 379 16.24 25.78 45.29
N MET A 380 16.41 25.66 46.62
CA MET A 380 16.97 24.53 47.40
C MET A 380 15.84 23.68 48.02
N ASP A 381 15.97 22.62 48.86
CA ASP A 381 17.00 22.14 49.82
C ASP A 381 16.93 20.60 50.01
N GLU A 382 18.01 20.01 50.57
CA GLU A 382 18.11 18.80 51.46
C GLU A 382 17.39 17.46 51.09
N GLU A 383 17.71 16.25 51.58
CA GLU A 383 18.67 15.61 52.53
C GLU A 383 18.97 14.19 51.92
N ASP A 384 19.96 13.35 52.23
CA ASP A 384 21.17 13.35 53.08
C ASP A 384 22.17 12.26 52.54
N SER A 385 23.35 12.16 53.15
CA SER A 385 24.19 10.95 53.33
C SER A 385 25.30 10.65 52.30
N CYS A 386 26.37 10.05 52.82
CA CYS A 386 27.71 10.00 52.23
C CYS A 386 28.33 8.59 52.29
N GLU A 387 29.64 8.52 52.03
CA GLU A 387 30.57 7.37 52.23
C GLU A 387 30.76 6.40 51.05
N THR A 388 31.98 5.89 50.75
CA THR A 388 33.33 6.31 51.22
C THR A 388 34.39 5.93 50.16
N GLN A 389 35.57 6.52 50.33
CA GLN A 389 36.88 6.30 49.66
C GLN A 389 37.25 4.80 49.47
N GLN A 390 38.28 4.36 48.73
CA GLN A 390 39.63 4.93 48.53
C GLN A 390 40.42 4.11 47.47
N GLY A 391 41.45 4.70 46.82
CA GLY A 391 42.39 3.95 45.96
C GLY A 391 43.37 4.86 45.22
N ARG A 392 44.69 4.65 45.35
CA ARG A 392 45.73 5.65 44.97
C ARG A 392 47.07 5.00 44.55
N GLY A 393 47.74 5.57 43.53
CA GLY A 393 49.08 5.20 43.03
C GLY A 393 49.14 5.37 41.50
N GLU A 394 49.95 6.23 40.84
CA GLU A 394 51.39 6.56 40.96
C GLU A 394 52.30 5.41 40.47
N GLN A 395 53.29 5.55 39.58
CA GLN A 395 53.81 6.57 38.62
C GLN A 395 54.36 5.74 37.40
N GLY A 396 54.66 6.18 36.16
CA GLY A 396 55.02 7.49 35.59
C GLY A 396 56.47 7.46 35.07
N ASP A 397 56.73 7.63 33.75
CA ASP A 397 57.97 8.23 33.20
C ASP A 397 57.84 8.69 31.73
N ARG A 398 58.91 9.25 31.12
CA ARG A 398 58.91 10.15 29.96
C ARG A 398 59.77 9.70 28.76
N SER A 399 59.31 9.98 27.54
CA SER A 399 60.06 10.59 26.41
C SER A 399 59.08 10.77 25.22
N ALA A 400 58.98 11.86 24.45
CA ALA A 400 59.91 12.90 23.97
C ALA A 400 60.65 12.54 22.67
N PHE A 401 60.87 13.55 21.80
CA PHE A 401 61.21 13.52 20.36
C PHE A 401 60.03 13.24 19.41
N ASP A 402 59.84 13.95 18.29
CA ASP A 402 60.09 15.39 17.99
C ASP A 402 59.28 15.78 16.71
N ASP A 403 59.00 17.08 16.55
CA ASP A 403 58.29 17.71 15.39
C ASP A 403 59.36 18.28 14.40
N PRO A 404 59.11 19.16 13.38
CA PRO A 404 57.88 19.52 12.63
C PRO A 404 58.06 19.73 11.09
N CYS A 405 56.95 20.09 10.42
CA CYS A 405 56.83 21.08 9.32
C CYS A 405 57.29 20.87 7.84
N SER A 406 56.60 21.63 6.98
CA SER A 406 56.76 21.96 5.54
C SER A 406 57.88 23.04 5.30
N PRO A 407 58.05 23.76 4.15
CA PRO A 407 57.28 23.83 2.87
C PRO A 407 58.08 24.09 1.53
N ASP A 408 57.32 24.30 0.44
CA ASP A 408 57.46 25.32 -0.64
C ASP A 408 58.38 25.20 -1.91
N ASN A 409 57.73 25.43 -3.07
CA ASN A 409 58.12 26.24 -4.26
C ASN A 409 59.46 26.09 -5.03
N ARG A 410 59.40 25.84 -6.37
CA ARG A 410 59.71 26.83 -7.46
C ARG A 410 59.75 26.31 -8.93
N LYS A 411 59.15 27.11 -9.83
CA LYS A 411 59.52 27.47 -11.24
C LYS A 411 59.80 26.40 -12.33
N GLY A 412 59.10 26.53 -13.47
CA GLY A 412 59.52 26.01 -14.79
C GLY A 412 58.58 26.42 -15.94
N ASN A 413 59.10 27.14 -16.95
CA ASN A 413 58.44 27.63 -18.18
C ASN A 413 59.56 28.03 -19.19
N PRO A 414 59.37 28.28 -20.52
CA PRO A 414 58.19 28.11 -21.38
C PRO A 414 58.47 27.44 -22.76
N SER A 415 57.41 27.18 -23.56
CA SER A 415 57.47 27.30 -25.05
C SER A 415 56.10 27.18 -25.75
N GLY A 416 55.75 28.15 -26.61
CA GLY A 416 54.78 28.03 -27.72
C GLY A 416 55.51 28.17 -29.06
N PRO A 417 54.89 28.60 -30.20
CA PRO A 417 53.52 29.08 -30.45
C PRO A 417 52.70 28.00 -31.22
N GLN A 418 51.78 28.16 -32.19
CA GLN A 418 51.18 29.27 -32.99
C GLN A 418 49.79 28.79 -33.48
N HIS A 419 48.66 29.52 -33.65
CA HIS A 419 48.25 30.88 -34.10
C HIS A 419 47.85 31.01 -35.60
N LEU A 420 46.78 31.79 -35.85
CA LEU A 420 46.08 32.16 -37.13
C LEU A 420 44.81 31.33 -37.43
N LYS A 421 43.57 31.84 -37.60
CA LYS A 421 42.92 33.18 -37.68
C LYS A 421 42.55 33.73 -39.09
N ALA A 422 41.33 33.36 -39.53
CA ALA A 422 40.30 34.18 -40.22
C ALA A 422 40.43 34.61 -41.71
N ALA A 423 39.25 34.97 -42.24
CA ALA A 423 38.93 35.88 -43.36
C ALA A 423 38.54 35.31 -44.74
N LEU A 424 37.22 35.39 -45.01
CA LEU A 424 36.56 36.02 -46.18
C LEU A 424 37.04 35.77 -47.62
N SER A 425 36.08 35.37 -48.46
CA SER A 425 35.93 35.88 -49.83
C SER A 425 34.43 36.00 -50.19
N ASN A 426 34.05 37.12 -50.78
CA ASN A 426 32.77 37.28 -51.50
C ASN A 426 32.94 36.76 -52.92
N ASP A 427 31.82 36.40 -53.56
CA ASP A 427 31.51 36.85 -54.91
C ASP A 427 30.00 37.19 -54.96
N SER A 428 29.51 37.85 -56.02
CA SER A 428 28.17 38.48 -56.03
C SER A 428 27.54 38.49 -57.43
N GLU A 429 26.27 38.94 -57.47
CA GLU A 429 25.45 39.15 -58.68
C GLU A 429 24.91 37.83 -59.31
N ASP A 430 23.71 37.76 -59.89
CA ASP A 430 22.73 38.81 -60.26
C ASP A 430 21.28 38.42 -59.85
N SER A 431 20.34 39.29 -60.18
CA SER A 431 18.95 39.44 -59.76
C SER A 431 17.92 38.48 -60.39
N CYS A 432 16.81 38.22 -59.66
CA CYS A 432 15.43 38.46 -60.12
C CYS A 432 14.35 37.97 -59.13
N ILE A 433 13.28 38.76 -58.97
CA ILE A 433 11.98 38.42 -58.33
C ILE A 433 10.92 38.69 -59.41
N PRO A 434 9.96 37.78 -59.70
CA PRO A 434 8.68 37.85 -58.98
C PRO A 434 7.82 36.58 -58.81
N THR A 435 6.96 36.65 -57.78
CA THR A 435 5.63 35.99 -57.60
C THR A 435 5.50 34.47 -57.35
N SER A 436 4.73 34.14 -56.28
CA SER A 436 3.89 32.94 -56.04
C SER A 436 4.54 31.55 -56.19
N THR A 437 4.55 30.67 -55.18
CA THR A 437 3.36 30.15 -54.46
C THR A 437 3.77 29.43 -53.14
N GLN A 438 2.84 29.21 -52.20
CA GLN A 438 2.98 28.42 -50.95
C GLN A 438 3.54 26.98 -51.18
N PRO A 439 4.25 26.33 -50.21
CA PRO A 439 3.71 25.89 -48.90
C PRO A 439 4.74 25.79 -47.73
N PRO A 440 4.45 25.13 -46.58
CA PRO A 440 3.25 25.14 -45.73
C PRO A 440 3.56 25.69 -44.31
N GLU A 441 2.53 25.86 -43.47
CA GLU A 441 2.67 26.40 -42.11
C GLU A 441 2.90 25.32 -41.02
N PHE A 442 3.75 25.63 -40.03
CA PHE A 442 3.71 25.01 -38.70
C PHE A 442 3.00 25.97 -37.73
N PRO A 443 1.81 25.63 -37.19
CA PRO A 443 1.13 26.48 -36.22
C PRO A 443 1.90 26.59 -34.89
N LYS A 444 2.10 27.83 -34.43
CA LYS A 444 2.74 28.13 -33.14
C LYS A 444 1.70 28.08 -32.00
N THR A 445 2.18 27.86 -30.78
CA THR A 445 1.40 28.04 -29.54
C THR A 445 0.83 29.45 -29.44
N PRO A 446 -0.49 29.64 -29.19
CA PRO A 446 -1.03 30.92 -28.79
C PRO A 446 -0.75 31.19 -27.29
N PHE A 447 -0.37 32.43 -26.97
CA PHE A 447 -0.25 32.90 -25.58
C PHE A 447 -1.63 33.31 -25.01
N ALA A 448 -1.72 33.51 -23.70
CA ALA A 448 -2.98 33.72 -22.99
C ALA A 448 -3.76 34.97 -23.44
N SER A 449 -5.09 34.88 -23.34
CA SER A 449 -6.04 36.00 -23.31
C SER A 449 -6.77 35.97 -21.95
N PRO A 450 -7.32 37.09 -21.46
CA PRO A 450 -7.76 37.21 -20.06
C PRO A 450 -8.94 36.30 -19.71
N VAL A 451 -9.03 35.92 -18.44
CA VAL A 451 -10.04 35.00 -17.90
C VAL A 451 -11.44 35.62 -18.01
N SER A 452 -12.24 35.14 -18.96
CA SER A 452 -13.70 35.16 -18.84
C SER A 452 -14.11 34.19 -17.73
N GLU A 453 -14.99 34.62 -16.82
CA GLU A 453 -15.52 33.76 -15.76
C GLU A 453 -16.17 32.51 -16.36
N SER A 454 -15.58 31.34 -16.11
CA SER A 454 -16.06 30.09 -16.68
C SER A 454 -17.38 29.69 -16.02
N GLN A 455 -18.46 29.66 -16.81
CA GLN A 455 -19.66 28.89 -16.47
C GLN A 455 -19.22 27.49 -16.03
N SER A 456 -19.64 27.05 -14.85
CA SER A 456 -19.20 25.78 -14.27
C SER A 456 -19.72 24.62 -15.09
N LYS A 457 -18.87 24.10 -15.98
CA LYS A 457 -19.19 22.94 -16.83
C LYS A 457 -19.62 21.77 -15.94
N TRP A 458 -20.79 21.23 -16.22
CA TRP A 458 -21.31 20.05 -15.54
C TRP A 458 -20.30 18.89 -15.62
N THR A 459 -20.15 18.16 -14.52
CA THR A 459 -19.15 17.10 -14.36
C THR A 459 -19.88 15.78 -14.13
N HIS A 460 -20.08 15.02 -15.21
CA HIS A 460 -20.79 13.75 -15.15
C HIS A 460 -19.99 12.70 -14.37
N LEU A 461 -20.67 11.94 -13.51
CA LEU A 461 -20.17 10.80 -12.76
C LEU A 461 -20.41 9.51 -13.53
N THR A 462 -19.59 8.48 -13.29
CA THR A 462 -19.86 7.14 -13.82
C THR A 462 -20.98 6.44 -13.04
N GLU A 463 -21.73 5.53 -13.67
CA GLU A 463 -22.72 4.68 -12.97
C GLU A 463 -22.08 3.94 -11.78
N PHE A 464 -20.82 3.52 -11.94
CA PHE A 464 -20.02 2.87 -10.92
C PHE A 464 -19.82 3.74 -9.68
N GLU A 465 -19.46 5.01 -9.86
CA GLU A 465 -19.32 5.99 -8.77
C GLU A 465 -20.69 6.31 -8.15
N LEU A 466 -21.73 6.56 -8.94
CA LEU A 466 -23.09 6.85 -8.45
C LEU A 466 -23.62 5.71 -7.56
N LYS A 467 -23.53 4.47 -8.05
CA LYS A 467 -23.92 3.25 -7.32
C LYS A 467 -23.06 3.04 -6.07
N GLY A 468 -21.77 3.33 -6.15
CA GLY A 468 -20.84 3.22 -5.02
C GLY A 468 -21.08 4.26 -3.92
N LEU A 469 -21.28 5.52 -4.30
CA LEU A 469 -21.58 6.63 -3.39
C LEU A 469 -22.93 6.45 -2.70
N LYS A 470 -23.94 5.97 -3.44
CA LYS A 470 -25.23 5.56 -2.86
C LYS A 470 -25.06 4.45 -1.83
N ALA A 471 -24.29 3.40 -2.15
CA ALA A 471 -23.99 2.32 -1.21
C ALA A 471 -23.21 2.80 0.03
N LEU A 472 -22.33 3.81 -0.09
CA LEU A 472 -21.67 4.44 1.06
C LEU A 472 -22.65 5.19 1.97
N VAL A 473 -23.57 5.98 1.41
CA VAL A 473 -24.61 6.69 2.18
C VAL A 473 -25.48 5.69 2.92
N GLU A 474 -26.04 4.71 2.21
CA GLU A 474 -26.87 3.64 2.80
C GLU A 474 -26.12 2.88 3.91
N LYS A 475 -24.82 2.60 3.71
CA LYS A 475 -23.98 1.93 4.71
C LYS A 475 -23.72 2.78 5.94
N LEU A 476 -23.30 4.04 5.78
CA LEU A 476 -22.96 4.94 6.89
C LEU A 476 -24.21 5.33 7.71
N GLU A 477 -25.39 5.39 7.08
CA GLU A 477 -26.65 5.54 7.80
C GLU A 477 -27.00 4.29 8.61
N ALA A 478 -26.87 3.09 8.03
CA ALA A 478 -27.17 1.81 8.69
C ALA A 478 -26.19 1.42 9.82
N LEU A 479 -25.04 2.09 9.96
CA LEU A 479 -24.13 1.85 11.08
C LEU A 479 -24.71 2.37 12.42
N PRO A 480 -24.70 1.55 13.50
CA PRO A 480 -24.97 2.02 14.85
C PRO A 480 -24.06 3.18 15.25
N GLU A 481 -24.55 4.10 16.08
CA GLU A 481 -23.85 5.36 16.41
C GLU A 481 -22.41 5.14 16.90
N ASN A 482 -22.22 4.19 17.82
CA ASN A 482 -20.91 3.79 18.36
C ASN A 482 -19.99 3.04 17.37
N LYS A 483 -20.43 2.86 16.11
CA LYS A 483 -19.69 2.24 15.00
C LYS A 483 -19.67 3.10 13.73
N LYS A 484 -20.27 4.30 13.74
CA LYS A 484 -20.23 5.22 12.59
C LYS A 484 -18.81 5.68 12.25
N CYS A 485 -17.90 5.73 13.24
CA CYS A 485 -16.49 6.09 13.04
C CYS A 485 -16.32 7.40 12.26
N VAL A 486 -17.07 8.44 12.66
CA VAL A 486 -16.94 9.79 12.10
C VAL A 486 -15.58 10.35 12.52
N PRO A 487 -14.67 10.71 11.60
CA PRO A 487 -13.35 11.20 11.97
C PRO A 487 -13.39 12.69 12.33
N ASP A 488 -12.52 13.14 13.25
CA ASP A 488 -12.40 14.53 13.76
C ASP A 488 -12.33 15.63 12.69
N GLY A 489 -12.00 15.26 11.46
CA GLY A 489 -11.99 16.16 10.31
C GLY A 489 -13.38 16.56 9.83
N ILE A 490 -14.46 15.84 10.14
CA ILE A 490 -15.83 16.10 9.67
C ILE A 490 -16.61 16.91 10.73
N LYS A 491 -17.19 18.05 10.31
CA LYS A 491 -17.90 18.96 11.23
C LYS A 491 -19.33 18.48 11.56
N ASP A 492 -20.05 18.01 10.55
CA ASP A 492 -21.46 17.61 10.66
C ASP A 492 -21.70 16.39 9.75
N PRO A 493 -21.76 15.17 10.33
CA PRO A 493 -21.91 13.95 9.53
C PRO A 493 -23.30 13.83 8.90
N GLN A 494 -24.36 14.38 9.50
CA GLN A 494 -25.70 14.28 8.95
C GLN A 494 -25.88 15.25 7.77
N ALA A 495 -25.42 16.51 7.91
CA ALA A 495 -25.45 17.46 6.81
C ALA A 495 -24.61 17.00 5.60
N LEU A 496 -23.52 16.27 5.83
CA LEU A 496 -22.74 15.63 4.76
C LEU A 496 -23.51 14.51 4.06
N LEU A 497 -24.19 13.63 4.79
CA LEU A 497 -25.04 12.59 4.21
C LEU A 497 -26.20 13.18 3.40
N ASP A 498 -26.85 14.22 3.93
CA ASP A 498 -28.00 14.85 3.28
C ASP A 498 -27.59 15.65 2.03
N ASP A 499 -26.45 16.36 2.05
CA ASP A 499 -25.89 16.97 0.83
C ASP A 499 -25.45 15.92 -0.19
N MET A 500 -24.90 14.77 0.23
CA MET A 500 -24.57 13.68 -0.70
C MET A 500 -25.82 13.08 -1.34
N LYS A 501 -26.95 12.98 -0.62
CA LYS A 501 -28.24 12.58 -1.22
C LYS A 501 -28.77 13.59 -2.23
N VAL A 502 -28.56 14.89 -2.00
CA VAL A 502 -28.88 15.94 -3.00
C VAL A 502 -28.03 15.73 -4.25
N VAL A 503 -26.70 15.60 -4.10
CA VAL A 503 -25.79 15.32 -5.23
C VAL A 503 -26.17 14.05 -5.99
N LEU A 504 -26.45 12.94 -5.30
CA LEU A 504 -26.88 11.68 -5.93
C LEU A 504 -28.17 11.82 -6.75
N LYS A 505 -29.06 12.74 -6.38
CA LYS A 505 -30.29 13.04 -7.11
C LYS A 505 -30.06 14.02 -8.27
N GLU A 506 -29.20 15.02 -8.08
CA GLU A 506 -28.84 15.97 -9.13
C GLU A 506 -28.07 15.30 -10.28
N HIS A 507 -27.39 14.19 -10.00
CA HIS A 507 -26.63 13.37 -10.96
C HIS A 507 -27.34 12.05 -11.39
N GLU A 508 -28.65 11.88 -11.12
CA GLU A 508 -29.38 10.64 -11.45
C GLU A 508 -29.47 10.38 -12.97
N ASP A 509 -29.50 11.43 -13.79
CA ASP A 509 -29.58 11.39 -15.27
C ASP A 509 -28.23 11.65 -15.98
N ASP A 510 -27.08 11.36 -15.35
CA ASP A 510 -25.75 11.61 -15.95
C ASP A 510 -25.46 10.73 -17.19
N ASP A 511 -24.99 11.35 -18.30
CA ASP A 511 -24.64 10.61 -19.53
C ASP A 511 -23.32 9.81 -19.36
N PRO A 512 -23.36 8.47 -19.42
CA PRO A 512 -22.16 7.64 -19.26
C PRO A 512 -21.07 7.90 -20.32
N LYS A 513 -21.43 8.43 -21.50
CA LYS A 513 -20.47 8.81 -22.55
C LYS A 513 -19.69 10.06 -22.20
N MET A 514 -20.28 10.94 -21.39
CA MET A 514 -19.69 12.21 -20.95
C MET A 514 -18.96 12.07 -19.62
N ALA A 515 -19.22 10.99 -18.85
CA ALA A 515 -18.52 10.65 -17.62
C ALA A 515 -17.10 10.11 -17.84
N ALA A 516 -16.83 9.41 -18.95
CA ALA A 516 -15.52 8.90 -19.32
C ALA A 516 -14.59 10.02 -19.86
N THR A 517 -14.22 10.95 -18.98
CA THR A 517 -13.46 12.18 -19.29
C THR A 517 -11.94 11.99 -19.38
N GLY A 518 -11.41 10.88 -18.85
CA GLY A 518 -9.97 10.68 -18.62
C GLY A 518 -9.39 11.52 -17.48
N VAL A 519 -10.21 12.22 -16.70
CA VAL A 519 -9.78 13.18 -15.66
C VAL A 519 -10.51 12.89 -14.34
N PRO A 520 -9.80 12.80 -13.19
CA PRO A 520 -10.42 12.62 -11.88
C PRO A 520 -11.42 13.71 -11.49
N VAL A 521 -12.62 13.28 -11.07
CA VAL A 521 -13.65 14.15 -10.47
C VAL A 521 -13.18 14.70 -9.12
N VAL A 522 -12.63 13.83 -8.29
CA VAL A 522 -12.02 14.20 -7.01
C VAL A 522 -10.58 14.62 -7.21
N PHE A 523 -10.22 15.77 -6.64
CA PHE A 523 -8.86 16.24 -6.55
C PHE A 523 -8.65 17.09 -5.28
N TRP A 524 -7.39 17.31 -4.92
CA TRP A 524 -6.98 18.37 -4.00
C TRP A 524 -6.59 19.62 -4.79
N PRO A 525 -6.92 20.84 -4.32
CA PRO A 525 -6.40 22.07 -4.91
C PRO A 525 -4.87 22.02 -4.99
N LYS A 526 -4.33 22.17 -6.21
CA LYS A 526 -2.88 22.29 -6.40
C LYS A 526 -2.44 23.65 -5.84
N LYS A 527 -1.32 23.69 -5.12
CA LYS A 527 -0.69 24.94 -4.67
C LYS A 527 -0.65 25.94 -5.82
N SER A 528 -1.33 27.07 -5.67
CA SER A 528 -1.14 28.20 -6.57
C SER A 528 0.25 28.79 -6.30
N ALA A 529 1.18 28.57 -7.23
CA ALA A 529 2.45 29.25 -7.21
C ALA A 529 2.21 30.72 -7.60
N LYS A 530 2.33 31.61 -6.62
CA LYS A 530 2.45 33.06 -6.75
C LYS A 530 3.81 33.47 -6.22
#